data_AF-A0A9E2PRF9-F1
#
_entry.id   AF-A0A9E2PRF9-F1
#
_cell.length_a   1.000
_cell.length_b   1.000
_cell.length_c   1.000
_cell.angle_alpha   90.00
_cell.angle_beta   90.00
_cell.angle_gamma   90.00
#
_symmetry.space_group_name_H-M   'P 1'
#
loop_
_entity.id
_entity.type
_entity.pdbx_description
1 polymer ?
#
loop_
_entity_poly.entity_id
_entity_poly.type
_entity_poly.pdbx_seq_one_letter_code
_entity_poly.pdbx_strand_id
1 'polypeptide(L)' 'MAKDMTDDLEILYYQALARLCEGDDVKYMFKMREIYKHIYSLSSRVDEAANIILDIIVKIT' A
#
# COMPACT_ATOMS: atom_id res chain seq x y z
N MET A 1 0.05 -7.65 14.05
CA MET A 1 -1.25 -7.24 13.47
C MET A 1 -1.10 -6.12 12.47
N ALA A 2 -0.75 -4.87 12.84
CA ALA A 2 -0.57 -3.80 11.83
C ALA A 2 0.63 -4.06 10.90
N LYS A 3 1.79 -4.39 11.45
CA LYS A 3 3.02 -4.63 10.68
C LYS A 3 2.90 -5.77 9.65
N ASP A 4 2.23 -6.86 10.03
CA ASP A 4 2.07 -8.02 9.14
C ASP A 4 1.22 -7.67 7.90
N MET A 5 0.20 -6.82 8.05
CA MET A 5 -0.64 -6.36 6.93
C MET A 5 0.10 -5.40 6.00
N THR A 6 0.97 -4.54 6.53
CA THR A 6 1.78 -3.63 5.72
C THR A 6 2.79 -4.39 4.87
N ASP A 7 3.43 -5.40 5.44
CA ASP A 7 4.41 -6.26 4.77
C ASP A 7 3.75 -7.07 3.64
N ASP A 8 2.56 -7.66 3.89
CA ASP A 8 1.80 -8.38 2.87
C ASP A 8 1.36 -7.48 1.70
N LEU A 9 0.99 -6.23 1.99
CA LEU A 9 0.58 -5.26 0.97
C LEU A 9 1.77 -4.85 0.09
N GLU A 10 2.95 -4.67 0.67
CA GLU A 10 4.18 -4.38 -0.07
C GLU A 10 4.51 -5.50 -1.05
N ILE A 11 4.44 -6.75 -0.59
CA ILE A 11 4.64 -7.93 -1.43
C ILE A 11 3.63 -7.94 -2.59
N LEU A 12 2.34 -7.71 -2.30
CA LEU A 12 1.30 -7.69 -3.32
C LEU A 12 1.52 -6.57 -4.35
N TYR A 13 1.93 -5.39 -3.91
CA TYR A 13 2.24 -4.25 -4.78
C TYR A 13 3.36 -4.60 -5.78
N TYR A 14 4.46 -5.18 -5.31
CA TYR A 14 5.56 -5.57 -6.19
C TYR A 14 5.21 -6.74 -7.11
N GLN A 15 4.44 -7.72 -6.64
CA GLN A 15 3.92 -8.80 -7.49
C GLN A 15 2.99 -8.27 -8.59
N ALA A 16 2.11 -7.32 -8.26
CA ALA A 16 1.22 -6.69 -9.23
C ALA A 16 1.99 -5.89 -10.28
N LEU A 17 3.07 -5.19 -9.89
CA LEU A 17 3.95 -4.51 -10.84
C LEU A 17 4.71 -5.48 -11.75
N ALA A 18 5.23 -6.58 -11.20
CA ALA A 18 5.93 -7.60 -11.99
C ALA A 18 5.00 -8.17 -13.07
N ARG A 19 3.78 -8.56 -12.68
CA ARG A 19 2.76 -9.04 -13.64
C ARG A 19 2.34 -7.96 -14.64
N LEU A 20 2.26 -6.71 -14.22
CA LEU A 20 1.92 -5.60 -15.10
C LEU A 20 2.98 -5.41 -16.20
N CYS A 21 4.26 -5.58 -15.86
CA CYS A 21 5.39 -5.48 -16.78
C CYS A 21 5.50 -6.64 -17.77
N GLU A 22 4.76 -7.72 -17.58
CA GLU A 22 4.67 -8.84 -18.54
C GLU A 22 3.71 -8.52 -19.72
N GLY A 23 2.96 -7.41 -19.65
CA GLY A 23 2.02 -7.01 -20.69
C GLY A 23 2.63 -6.15 -21.80
N ASP A 24 2.00 -6.19 -22.98
CA ASP A 24 2.50 -5.50 -24.18
C ASP A 24 1.98 -4.05 -24.34
N ASP A 25 0.91 -3.69 -23.60
CA ASP A 25 0.30 -2.36 -23.68
C ASP A 25 0.98 -1.37 -22.70
N VAL A 26 2.00 -0.69 -23.21
CA VAL A 26 2.76 0.32 -22.46
C VAL A 26 1.88 1.46 -21.93
N LYS A 27 0.85 1.87 -22.67
CA LYS A 27 -0.05 2.94 -22.23
C LYS A 27 -0.88 2.50 -21.03
N TYR A 28 -1.35 1.27 -21.04
CA TYR A 28 -2.06 0.66 -19.91
C TYR A 28 -1.12 0.47 -18.71
N MET A 29 0.10 -0.01 -18.94
CA MET A 29 1.11 -0.20 -17.89
C MET A 29 1.37 1.08 -17.09
N PHE A 30 1.60 2.22 -17.78
CA PHE A 30 1.84 3.49 -17.08
C PHE A 30 0.65 3.93 -16.23
N LYS A 31 -0.58 3.75 -16.70
CA LYS A 31 -1.78 4.10 -15.93
C LYS A 31 -1.91 3.25 -14.67
N MET A 32 -1.77 1.93 -14.82
CA MET A 32 -1.95 1.01 -13.70
C MET A 32 -0.83 1.13 -12.67
N ARG A 33 0.42 1.40 -13.11
CA ARG A 33 1.55 1.66 -12.20
C ARG A 33 1.25 2.82 -11.25
N GLU A 34 0.73 3.93 -11.77
CA GLU A 34 0.40 5.08 -10.94
C GLU A 34 -0.75 4.79 -9.98
N ILE A 35 -1.79 4.07 -10.44
CA ILE A 35 -2.89 3.63 -9.57
C ILE A 35 -2.36 2.76 -8.42
N TYR A 36 -1.54 1.75 -8.72
CA TYR A 36 -0.94 0.89 -7.69
C TYR A 36 -0.07 1.68 -6.72
N LYS A 37 0.73 2.64 -7.23
CA LYS A 37 1.58 3.48 -6.38
C LYS A 37 0.75 4.37 -5.43
N HIS A 38 -0.36 4.92 -5.92
CA HIS A 38 -1.25 5.72 -5.10
C HIS A 38 -1.91 4.88 -4.01
N ILE A 39 -2.41 3.69 -4.33
CA ILE A 39 -3.01 2.78 -3.34
C ILE A 39 -1.99 2.42 -2.25
N TYR A 40 -0.78 2.02 -2.63
CA TYR A 40 0.28 1.69 -1.67
C TYR A 40 0.62 2.87 -0.75
N SER A 41 0.74 4.07 -1.33
CA SER A 41 1.04 5.29 -0.57
C SER A 41 -0.11 5.68 0.37
N LEU A 42 -1.37 5.43 -0.04
CA LEU A 42 -2.54 5.68 0.81
C LEU A 42 -2.60 4.70 1.99
N SER A 43 -2.31 3.42 1.78
CA SER A 43 -2.31 2.44 2.86
C SER A 43 -1.28 2.74 3.94
N SER A 44 -0.06 3.16 3.56
CA SER A 44 0.94 3.59 4.54
C SER A 44 0.46 4.78 5.39
N ARG A 45 -0.26 5.73 4.79
CA ARG A 45 -0.85 6.87 5.52
C ARG A 45 -1.99 6.43 6.45
N VAL A 46 -2.77 5.42 6.06
CA VAL A 46 -3.83 4.86 6.90
C VAL A 46 -3.25 4.17 8.12
N ASP A 47 -2.16 3.40 7.95
CA ASP A 47 -1.45 2.75 9.07
C ASP A 47 -0.88 3.79 10.05
N GLU A 48 -0.31 4.89 9.53
CA GLU A 48 0.17 5.99 10.37
C GLU A 48 -0.98 6.63 11.19
N ALA A 49 -2.12 6.90 10.56
CA ALA A 49 -3.28 7.45 11.25
C ALA A 49 -3.82 6.48 12.33
N ALA A 50 -3.84 5.17 12.05
CA ALA A 50 -4.26 4.16 13.01
C ALA A 50 -3.33 4.12 14.24
N ASN A 51 -2.01 4.24 14.03
CA ASN A 51 -1.03 4.31 15.11
C ASN A 51 -1.21 5.55 15.99
N ILE A 52 -1.49 6.71 15.39
CA ILE A 52 -1.78 7.95 16.14
C ILE A 52 -3.03 7.76 17.00
N ILE A 53 -4.10 7.19 16.44
CA ILE A 53 -5.34 6.92 17.18
C ILE A 53 -5.07 5.95 18.34
N LEU A 54 -4.28 4.90 18.12
CA LEU A 54 -3.91 3.93 19.15
C LEU A 54 -3.12 4.59 20.29
N ASP A 55 -2.16 5.46 19.97
CA ASP A 55 -1.39 6.21 20.97
C ASP A 55 -2.26 7.12 21.84
N ILE A 56 -3.26 7.78 21.23
CA ILE A 56 -4.26 8.58 21.98
C ILE A 56 -5.02 7.68 22.96
N ILE A 57 -5.52 6.53 22.50
CA ILE A 57 -6.30 5.59 23.32
C ILE A 57 -5.48 5.08 24.51
N VAL A 58 -4.22 4.73 24.30
CA VAL A 58 -3.32 4.25 25.37
C VAL A 58 -3.04 5.34 26.40
N LYS A 59 -2.98 6.62 26.01
CA LYS A 59 -2.71 7.74 26.93
C LYS A 59 -3.90 8.19 27.76
N ILE A 60 -5.13 7.91 27.31
CA ILE A 60 -6.36 8.25 28.06
C ILE A 60 -6.83 7.12 28.98
N THR A 61 -6.25 5.93 28.85
CA THR A 61 -6.52 4.76 29.69
C THR A 61 -5.46 4.65 30.79
#